data_AF-A0A8X7ZL09-F1
#
_entry.id   AF-A0A8X7ZL09-F1
#
_cell.length_a   1.000
_cell.length_b   1.000
_cell.length_c   1.000
_cell.angle_alpha   90.00
_cell.angle_beta   90.00
_cell.angle_gamma   90.00
#
_symmetry.space_group_name_H-M   'P 1'
#
loop_
_entity.id
_entity.type
_entity.pdbx_description
1 polymer ?
#
loop_
_entity_poly.entity_id
_entity_poly.type
_entity_poly.pdbx_seq_one_letter_code
_entity_poly.pdbx_strand_id
1 'polypeptide(L)'
;MASPKQLLSTIESTLLNSSPPSAAERVELMHAIRRSLPSLQALLFYPPPKPSDRAQVVQSKEVRLPDSPAISLDDQDVQIALKLSDDLHLNEIECVRLLVSANQEWGLMAREPLEILRLAAGLWYTERRDLITALHMLLRAVVLDRGLEDDIISDIQKYLEDLINGGLRQRLISLIKVLLNDLGSGTNVVGRSKLISVWFKELNLEEPAGFGGPLCEHYVLDSRGALVERQAVVCRERLILGHCLVLSVLVVRTSPKDVKDIFNCLKDSAAEPMEGTNTLKHQA
;
A
#
# COMPACT_ATOMS: atom_id res chain seq x y z
N MET A 1 -12.32 9.97 3.63
CA MET A 1 -11.28 9.22 4.40
C MET A 1 -10.08 10.13 4.62
N ALA A 2 -9.32 9.96 5.70
CA ALA A 2 -8.05 10.69 5.85
C ALA A 2 -7.08 10.27 4.72
N SER A 3 -6.36 11.22 4.12
CA SER A 3 -5.26 10.86 3.22
C SER A 3 -4.13 10.18 4.02
N PRO A 4 -3.56 9.06 3.56
CA PRO A 4 -2.38 8.44 4.18
C PRO A 4 -1.20 9.41 4.37
N LYS A 5 -1.01 10.32 3.41
CA LYS A 5 0.00 11.38 3.46
C LYS A 5 -0.21 12.33 4.64
N GLN A 6 -1.46 12.69 4.92
CA GLN A 6 -1.80 13.53 6.07
C GLN A 6 -1.54 12.80 7.39
N LEU A 7 -1.96 11.53 7.49
CA LEU A 7 -1.69 10.71 8.67
C LEU A 7 -0.18 10.63 8.95
N LEU A 8 0.61 10.29 7.92
CA LEU A 8 2.06 10.19 8.04
C LEU A 8 2.68 11.53 8.48
N SER A 9 2.30 12.63 7.84
CA SER A 9 2.79 13.97 8.19
C SER A 9 2.50 14.33 9.65
N THR A 10 1.29 14.05 10.15
CA THR A 10 0.93 14.31 11.55
C THR A 10 1.75 13.42 12.51
N ILE A 11 1.99 12.15 12.15
CA ILE A 11 2.81 11.25 12.95
C ILE A 11 4.27 11.73 12.97
N GLU A 12 4.82 12.15 11.84
CA GLU A 12 6.19 12.67 11.74
C GLU A 12 6.37 13.93 12.56
N SER A 13 5.47 14.91 12.42
CA SER A 13 5.55 16.14 13.21
C SER A 13 5.41 15.87 14.71
N THR A 14 4.55 14.95 15.14
CA THR A 14 4.30 14.75 16.57
C THR A 14 5.34 13.82 17.22
N LEU A 15 5.84 12.80 16.52
CA LEU A 15 6.66 11.73 17.11
C LEU A 15 8.16 11.80 16.78
N LEU A 16 8.58 12.61 15.80
CA LEU A 16 10.00 12.78 15.46
C LEU A 16 10.59 14.11 15.93
N ASN A 17 9.77 15.05 16.39
CA ASN A 17 10.25 16.33 16.91
C ASN A 17 11.12 16.14 18.16
N SER A 18 12.15 16.97 18.30
CA SER A 18 13.07 16.93 19.45
C SER A 18 12.45 17.48 20.74
N SER A 19 11.35 18.22 20.62
CA SER A 19 10.56 18.73 21.74
C SER A 19 9.36 17.84 22.02
N PRO A 20 8.92 17.71 23.28
CA PRO A 20 7.71 16.99 23.61
C PRO A 20 6.50 17.62 22.91
N PRO A 21 5.55 16.82 22.40
CA PRO A 21 4.40 17.35 21.69
C PRO A 21 3.46 18.08 22.64
N SER A 22 2.94 19.22 22.19
CA SER A 22 1.92 20.01 22.87
C SER A 22 0.61 19.24 23.01
N ALA A 23 -0.26 19.68 23.93
CA ALA A 23 -1.57 19.06 24.11
C ALA A 23 -2.42 19.08 22.82
N ALA A 24 -2.31 20.13 22.01
CA ALA A 24 -3.00 20.24 20.74
C ALA A 24 -2.50 19.20 19.72
N GLU A 25 -1.18 19.04 19.58
CA GLU A 25 -0.56 18.06 18.67
C GLU A 25 -0.92 16.61 19.07
N ARG A 26 -1.06 16.34 20.36
CA ARG A 26 -1.53 15.02 20.86
C ARG A 26 -2.97 14.74 20.46
N VAL A 27 -3.85 15.72 20.65
CA VAL A 27 -5.26 15.58 20.25
C VAL A 27 -5.38 15.39 18.74
N GLU A 28 -4.61 16.14 17.96
CA GLU A 28 -4.55 16.01 16.50
C GLU A 28 -4.04 14.63 16.08
N LEU A 29 -2.96 14.15 16.68
CA LEU A 29 -2.42 12.81 16.42
C LEU A 29 -3.48 11.73 16.67
N MET A 30 -4.10 11.73 17.85
CA MET A 30 -5.11 10.72 18.19
C MET A 30 -6.35 10.84 17.31
N HIS A 31 -6.74 12.05 16.91
CA HIS A 31 -7.80 12.25 15.94
C HIS A 31 -7.44 11.69 14.56
N ALA A 32 -6.22 11.94 14.06
CA ALA A 32 -5.73 11.45 12.79
C ALA A 32 -5.66 9.91 12.74
N ILE A 33 -5.17 9.28 13.81
CA ILE A 33 -5.13 7.83 13.97
C ILE A 33 -6.55 7.24 13.91
N ARG A 34 -7.49 7.79 14.69
CA ARG A 34 -8.90 7.33 14.70
C ARG A 34 -9.56 7.49 13.34
N ARG A 35 -9.35 8.62 12.66
CA ARG A 35 -9.91 8.89 11.32
C ARG A 35 -9.37 7.94 10.25
N SER A 36 -8.17 7.39 10.48
CA SER A 36 -7.49 6.45 9.57
C SER A 36 -7.69 4.99 9.96
N LEU A 37 -8.46 4.70 11.01
CA LEU A 37 -8.69 3.35 11.52
C LEU A 37 -9.21 2.38 10.44
N PRO A 38 -10.22 2.72 9.60
CA PRO A 38 -10.67 1.81 8.55
C PRO A 38 -9.56 1.43 7.57
N SER A 39 -8.70 2.39 7.19
CA SER A 39 -7.57 2.15 6.28
C SER A 39 -6.50 1.26 6.92
N LEU A 40 -6.22 1.45 8.21
CA LEU A 40 -5.23 0.65 8.96
C LEU A 40 -5.73 -0.77 9.26
N GLN A 41 -7.03 -0.95 9.49
CA GLN A 41 -7.65 -2.27 9.63
C GLN A 41 -7.65 -3.04 8.31
N ALA A 42 -8.06 -2.38 7.23
CA ALA A 42 -8.11 -2.98 5.90
C ALA A 42 -6.71 -3.20 5.30
N LEU A 43 -5.74 -2.36 5.68
CA LEU A 43 -4.34 -2.31 5.26
C LEU A 43 -4.07 -2.81 3.84
N LEU A 44 -3.91 -1.88 2.90
CA LEU A 44 -3.66 -2.16 1.48
C LEU A 44 -4.75 -3.03 0.84
N PHE A 45 -5.97 -3.02 1.38
CA PHE A 45 -7.13 -3.58 0.74
C PHE A 45 -7.83 -2.46 -0.01
N TYR A 46 -8.07 -2.70 -1.30
CA TYR A 46 -8.74 -1.74 -2.16
C TYR A 46 -9.69 -2.48 -3.09
N PRO A 47 -10.79 -1.82 -3.52
CA PRO A 47 -11.79 -2.48 -4.34
C PRO A 47 -11.22 -2.95 -5.68
N PRO A 48 -11.52 -4.19 -6.13
CA PRO A 48 -11.10 -4.69 -7.43
C PRO A 48 -11.93 -4.08 -8.59
N PRO A 49 -11.55 -4.33 -9.86
CA PRO A 49 -12.32 -3.90 -11.01
C PRO A 49 -13.78 -4.35 -10.93
N LYS A 50 -14.71 -3.46 -11.26
CA LYS A 50 -16.14 -3.72 -11.10
C LYS A 50 -16.88 -3.44 -12.42
N PRO A 51 -17.59 -4.43 -13.01
CA PRO A 51 -18.18 -4.29 -14.33
C PRO A 51 -19.13 -3.09 -14.50
N SER A 52 -19.91 -2.76 -13.46
CA SER A 52 -20.79 -1.58 -13.50
C SER A 52 -20.02 -0.27 -13.56
N ASP A 53 -18.90 -0.20 -12.84
CA ASP A 53 -18.10 1.02 -12.71
C ASP A 53 -17.25 1.19 -13.97
N ARG A 54 -16.75 0.07 -14.53
CA ARG A 54 -16.15 0.03 -15.87
C ARG A 54 -17.11 0.53 -16.94
N ALA A 55 -18.35 0.03 -16.94
CA ALA A 55 -19.38 0.47 -17.88
C ALA A 55 -19.68 1.97 -17.72
N GLN A 56 -19.75 2.47 -16.49
CA GLN A 56 -19.90 3.90 -16.22
C GLN A 56 -18.74 4.70 -16.85
N VAL A 57 -17.49 4.39 -16.52
CA VAL A 57 -16.32 5.12 -17.04
C VAL A 57 -16.29 5.14 -18.58
N VAL A 58 -16.63 4.02 -19.23
CA VAL A 58 -16.65 3.91 -20.70
C VAL A 58 -17.82 4.64 -21.35
N GLN A 59 -19.02 4.51 -20.79
CA GLN A 59 -20.25 4.97 -21.45
C GLN A 59 -20.66 6.38 -21.04
N SER A 60 -20.64 6.71 -19.75
CA SER A 60 -21.03 8.05 -19.29
C SER A 60 -19.89 9.05 -19.43
N LYS A 61 -18.63 8.58 -19.41
CA LYS A 61 -17.43 9.44 -19.32
C LYS A 61 -17.55 10.48 -18.20
N GLU A 62 -18.30 10.13 -17.17
CA GLU A 62 -18.60 10.99 -16.03
C GLU A 62 -18.54 10.17 -14.74
N VAL A 63 -17.68 10.60 -13.82
CA VAL A 63 -17.47 9.96 -12.53
C VAL A 63 -17.77 10.95 -11.41
N ARG A 64 -18.43 10.47 -10.35
CA ARG A 64 -18.65 11.23 -9.11
C ARG A 64 -17.83 10.62 -7.99
N LEU A 65 -16.81 11.35 -7.56
CA LEU A 65 -16.03 10.98 -6.38
C LEU A 65 -16.72 11.52 -5.11
N PRO A 66 -16.47 10.91 -3.93
CA PRO A 66 -16.92 11.47 -2.66
C PRO A 66 -16.50 12.93 -2.51
N ASP A 67 -17.42 13.77 -2.03
CA ASP A 67 -17.19 15.19 -1.76
C ASP A 67 -16.72 16.04 -2.96
N SER A 68 -16.90 15.56 -4.20
CA SER A 68 -16.47 16.23 -5.42
C SER A 68 -17.63 16.40 -6.42
N PRO A 69 -17.60 17.46 -7.26
CA PRO A 69 -18.52 17.57 -8.39
C PRO A 69 -18.28 16.43 -9.39
N ALA A 70 -19.21 16.28 -10.34
CA ALA A 70 -19.03 15.35 -11.45
C ALA A 70 -17.79 15.72 -12.29
N ILE A 71 -16.99 14.71 -12.61
CA ILE A 71 -15.75 14.82 -13.36
C ILE A 71 -16.00 14.24 -14.74
N SER A 72 -15.90 15.07 -15.77
CA SER A 72 -15.96 14.65 -17.16
C SER A 72 -14.59 14.16 -17.62
N LEU A 73 -14.57 13.03 -18.35
CA LEU A 73 -13.38 12.38 -18.85
C LEU A 73 -13.34 12.49 -20.38
N ASP A 74 -12.17 12.76 -20.94
CA ASP A 74 -11.97 12.61 -22.38
C ASP A 74 -11.65 11.15 -22.76
N ASP A 75 -11.47 10.87 -24.05
CA ASP A 75 -11.14 9.52 -24.51
C ASP A 75 -9.80 9.02 -23.97
N GLN A 76 -8.83 9.91 -23.77
CA GLN A 76 -7.51 9.56 -23.27
C GLN A 76 -7.57 9.20 -21.78
N ASP A 77 -8.28 9.99 -20.98
CA ASP A 77 -8.52 9.72 -19.56
C ASP A 77 -9.18 8.34 -19.36
N VAL A 78 -10.17 8.01 -20.19
CA VAL A 78 -10.82 6.69 -20.17
C VAL A 78 -9.82 5.59 -20.47
N GLN A 79 -8.99 5.71 -21.51
CA GLN A 79 -7.99 4.69 -21.84
C GLN A 79 -6.97 4.50 -20.71
N ILE A 80 -6.50 5.58 -20.11
CA ILE A 80 -5.53 5.52 -19.01
C ILE A 80 -6.18 4.89 -17.77
N ALA A 81 -7.41 5.27 -17.42
CA ALA A 81 -8.12 4.70 -16.28
C ALA A 81 -8.33 3.19 -16.41
N LEU A 82 -8.71 2.71 -17.61
CA LEU A 82 -8.86 1.27 -17.87
C LEU A 82 -7.51 0.55 -17.82
N LYS A 83 -6.45 1.16 -18.39
CA LYS A 83 -5.10 0.59 -18.33
C LYS A 83 -4.59 0.50 -16.88
N LEU A 84 -4.81 1.52 -16.06
CA LEU A 84 -4.52 1.49 -14.61
C LEU A 84 -5.31 0.39 -13.90
N SER A 85 -6.59 0.26 -14.21
CA SER A 85 -7.46 -0.74 -13.60
C SER A 85 -6.98 -2.16 -13.90
N ASP A 86 -6.62 -2.41 -15.17
CA ASP A 86 -6.13 -3.72 -15.61
C ASP A 86 -4.73 -4.01 -15.06
N ASP A 87 -3.86 -3.00 -15.00
CA ASP A 87 -2.49 -3.13 -14.49
C ASP A 87 -2.47 -3.34 -12.98
N LEU A 88 -3.14 -2.48 -12.23
CA LEU A 88 -3.12 -2.49 -10.77
C LEU A 88 -4.22 -3.38 -10.18
N HIS A 89 -5.07 -4.02 -10.98
CA HIS A 89 -6.27 -4.73 -10.52
C HIS A 89 -7.09 -3.87 -9.55
N LEU A 90 -7.37 -2.63 -9.96
CA LEU A 90 -7.99 -1.61 -9.12
C LEU A 90 -9.32 -1.17 -9.73
N ASN A 91 -10.30 -0.84 -8.88
CA ASN A 91 -11.57 -0.31 -9.33
C ASN A 91 -11.41 0.94 -10.21
N GLU A 92 -12.23 1.04 -11.24
CA GLU A 92 -12.14 2.09 -12.25
C GLU A 92 -12.40 3.50 -11.68
N ILE A 93 -13.27 3.64 -10.68
CA ILE A 93 -13.51 4.93 -10.00
C ILE A 93 -12.28 5.38 -9.23
N GLU A 94 -11.59 4.44 -8.59
CA GLU A 94 -10.35 4.72 -7.86
C GLU A 94 -9.19 5.07 -8.83
N CYS A 95 -9.15 4.45 -10.01
CA CYS A 95 -8.22 4.84 -11.07
C CYS A 95 -8.46 6.28 -11.55
N VAL A 96 -9.73 6.69 -11.69
CA VAL A 96 -10.08 8.08 -12.01
C VAL A 96 -9.69 9.04 -10.88
N ARG A 97 -9.87 8.66 -9.61
CA ARG A 97 -9.36 9.46 -8.48
C ARG A 97 -7.85 9.68 -8.58
N LEU A 98 -7.08 8.64 -8.90
CA LEU A 98 -5.63 8.75 -9.08
C LEU A 98 -5.25 9.69 -10.23
N LEU A 99 -6.00 9.69 -11.35
CA LEU A 99 -5.79 10.64 -12.45
C LEU A 99 -6.04 12.09 -12.02
N VAL A 100 -7.12 12.31 -11.26
CA VAL A 100 -7.44 13.64 -10.72
C VAL A 100 -6.32 14.11 -9.77
N SER A 101 -5.84 13.23 -8.89
CA SER A 101 -4.71 13.52 -8.00
C SER A 101 -3.41 13.80 -8.79
N ALA A 102 -3.13 13.04 -9.84
CA ALA A 102 -2.00 13.27 -10.73
C ALA A 102 -2.07 14.66 -11.38
N ASN A 103 -3.27 15.07 -11.82
CA ASN A 103 -3.47 16.39 -12.40
C ASN A 103 -3.32 17.53 -11.39
N GLN A 104 -3.81 17.34 -10.17
CA GLN A 104 -3.68 18.32 -9.10
C GLN A 104 -2.23 18.52 -8.64
N GLU A 105 -1.46 17.44 -8.52
CA GLU A 105 -0.08 17.53 -8.03
C GLU A 105 0.91 18.02 -9.10
N TRP A 106 0.70 17.69 -10.37
CA TRP A 106 1.76 17.81 -11.39
C TRP A 106 1.39 18.59 -12.65
N GLY A 107 0.12 18.91 -12.85
CA GLY A 107 -0.38 19.53 -14.08
C GLY A 107 -0.11 18.66 -15.31
N LEU A 108 -1.14 18.02 -15.86
CA LEU A 108 -0.96 17.08 -16.99
C LEU A 108 -0.91 17.77 -18.37
N MET A 109 -0.99 19.09 -18.43
CA MET A 109 -1.03 19.82 -19.70
C MET A 109 0.22 19.52 -20.53
N ALA A 110 0.00 19.07 -21.77
CA ALA A 110 1.02 18.66 -22.74
C ALA A 110 1.90 17.46 -22.34
N ARG A 111 1.47 16.61 -21.39
CA ARG A 111 2.16 15.34 -21.08
C ARG A 111 1.69 14.21 -21.96
N GLU A 112 2.61 13.32 -22.29
CA GLU A 112 2.31 12.10 -23.04
C GLU A 112 1.44 11.13 -22.19
N PRO A 113 0.51 10.38 -22.79
CA PRO A 113 -0.38 9.47 -22.06
C PRO A 113 0.35 8.49 -21.13
N LEU A 114 1.52 8.01 -21.56
CA LEU A 114 2.35 7.10 -20.79
C LEU A 114 2.91 7.75 -19.51
N GLU A 115 3.27 9.04 -19.55
CA GLU A 115 3.75 9.75 -18.37
C GLU A 115 2.63 9.95 -17.34
N ILE A 116 1.42 10.25 -17.82
CA ILE A 116 0.23 10.35 -16.98
C ILE A 116 -0.05 9.01 -16.29
N LEU A 117 -0.03 7.91 -17.05
CA LEU A 117 -0.19 6.55 -16.54
C LEU A 117 0.84 6.24 -15.42
N ARG A 118 2.12 6.49 -15.69
CA ARG A 118 3.23 6.23 -14.74
C ARG A 118 3.14 7.10 -13.49
N LEU A 119 2.65 8.33 -13.63
CA LEU A 119 2.44 9.22 -12.49
C LEU A 119 1.29 8.75 -11.61
N ALA A 120 0.14 8.42 -12.20
CA ALA A 120 -1.01 7.92 -11.46
C ALA A 120 -0.68 6.60 -10.72
N ALA A 121 0.02 5.67 -11.38
CA ALA A 121 0.52 4.46 -10.74
C ALA A 121 1.56 4.77 -9.65
N GLY A 122 2.39 5.78 -9.85
CA GLY A 122 3.34 6.28 -8.87
C GLY A 122 2.70 6.82 -7.58
N LEU A 123 1.62 7.58 -7.72
CA LEU A 123 0.83 8.09 -6.61
C LEU A 123 0.18 6.95 -5.82
N TRP A 124 -0.35 5.95 -6.52
CA TRP A 124 -0.87 4.75 -5.89
C TRP A 124 0.14 4.08 -4.96
N TYR A 125 1.35 3.80 -5.44
CA TYR A 125 2.40 3.22 -4.61
C TYR A 125 2.87 4.15 -3.49
N THR A 126 2.84 5.47 -3.72
CA THR A 126 3.19 6.45 -2.70
C THR A 126 2.19 6.44 -1.55
N GLU A 127 0.89 6.48 -1.84
CA GLU A 127 -0.16 6.46 -0.80
C GLU A 127 -0.15 5.16 0.03
N ARG A 128 0.09 4.02 -0.64
CA ARG A 128 0.29 2.72 0.03
C ARG A 128 1.47 2.77 0.97
N ARG A 129 2.62 3.23 0.49
CA ARG A 129 3.85 3.37 1.29
C ARG A 129 3.65 4.31 2.47
N ASP A 130 2.94 5.40 2.30
CA ASP A 130 2.66 6.36 3.38
C ASP A 130 1.85 5.69 4.49
N LEU A 131 0.83 4.88 4.14
CA LEU A 131 0.04 4.12 5.10
C LEU A 131 0.87 3.07 5.87
N ILE A 132 1.72 2.31 5.15
CA ILE A 132 2.59 1.30 5.77
C ILE A 132 3.62 1.98 6.68
N THR A 133 4.16 3.12 6.26
CA THR A 133 5.15 3.90 7.03
C THR A 133 4.52 4.50 8.28
N ALA A 134 3.28 5.02 8.19
CA ALA A 134 2.53 5.47 9.35
C ALA A 134 2.36 4.36 10.39
N LEU A 135 1.93 3.15 9.97
CA LEU A 135 1.83 1.99 10.86
C LEU A 135 3.19 1.63 11.48
N HIS A 136 4.25 1.61 10.67
CA HIS A 136 5.60 1.33 11.13
C HIS A 136 6.07 2.32 12.20
N MET A 137 5.78 3.60 12.03
CA MET A 137 6.14 4.65 12.98
C MET A 137 5.39 4.53 14.30
N LEU A 138 4.09 4.23 14.27
CA LEU A 138 3.30 3.99 15.48
C LEU A 138 3.85 2.79 16.26
N LEU A 139 4.13 1.68 15.59
CA LEU A 139 4.74 0.50 16.20
C LEU A 139 6.11 0.83 16.82
N ARG A 140 6.94 1.60 16.12
CA ARG A 140 8.24 2.04 16.63
C ARG A 140 8.13 2.97 17.84
N ALA A 141 7.09 3.81 17.91
CA ALA A 141 6.90 4.74 19.02
C ALA A 141 6.59 4.02 20.34
N VAL A 142 5.90 2.89 20.27
CA VAL A 142 5.57 2.06 21.45
C VAL A 142 6.73 1.13 21.84
N VAL A 143 7.40 0.55 20.85
CA VAL A 143 8.43 -0.47 21.11
C VAL A 143 9.79 0.14 21.47
N LEU A 144 10.12 1.31 20.91
CA LEU A 144 11.41 1.94 21.13
C LEU A 144 11.27 3.05 22.15
N ASP A 145 12.11 3.02 23.18
CA ASP A 145 12.24 4.14 24.10
C ASP A 145 12.83 5.36 23.36
N ARG A 146 11.98 6.35 23.12
CA ARG A 146 12.33 7.61 22.46
C ARG A 146 12.19 8.82 23.40
N GLY A 147 11.99 8.60 24.70
CA GLY A 147 11.67 9.67 25.64
C GLY A 147 10.34 10.38 25.33
N LEU A 148 9.38 9.67 24.71
CA LEU A 148 8.00 10.15 24.59
C LEU A 148 7.30 10.00 25.94
N GLU A 149 6.29 10.84 26.19
CA GLU A 149 5.53 10.78 27.44
C GLU A 149 4.67 9.51 27.53
N ASP A 150 4.65 8.89 28.71
CA ASP A 150 3.98 7.60 28.98
C ASP A 150 2.50 7.60 28.61
N ASP A 151 1.79 8.73 28.78
CA ASP A 151 0.38 8.85 28.44
C ASP A 151 0.14 8.68 26.93
N ILE A 152 0.99 9.29 26.10
CA ILE A 152 0.90 9.20 24.63
C ILE A 152 1.24 7.78 24.18
N ILE A 153 2.29 7.20 24.76
CA ILE A 153 2.70 5.82 24.47
C ILE A 153 1.57 4.87 24.80
N SER A 154 0.93 5.03 25.96
CA SER A 154 -0.19 4.19 26.41
C SER A 154 -1.40 4.30 25.46
N ASP A 155 -1.73 5.51 25.02
CA ASP A 155 -2.82 5.75 24.07
C ASP A 155 -2.56 5.11 22.69
N ILE A 156 -1.33 5.23 22.17
CA ILE A 156 -0.94 4.60 20.90
C ILE A 156 -0.88 3.07 21.06
N GLN A 157 -0.35 2.58 22.18
CA GLN A 157 -0.25 1.16 22.46
C GLN A 157 -1.62 0.49 22.46
N LYS A 158 -2.59 1.06 23.18
CA LYS A 158 -3.97 0.54 23.20
C LYS A 158 -4.55 0.42 21.79
N TYR A 159 -4.33 1.43 20.95
CA TYR A 159 -4.77 1.40 19.56
C TYR A 159 -4.11 0.26 18.75
N LEU A 160 -2.81 0.06 18.91
CA LEU A 160 -2.09 -1.01 18.22
C LEU A 160 -2.50 -2.40 18.72
N GLU A 161 -2.77 -2.55 20.02
CA GLU A 161 -3.30 -3.78 20.59
C GLU A 161 -4.65 -4.13 19.94
N ASP A 162 -5.56 -3.17 19.80
CA ASP A 162 -6.86 -3.37 19.14
C ASP A 162 -6.68 -3.80 17.67
N LEU A 163 -5.77 -3.16 16.92
CA LEU A 163 -5.46 -3.56 15.54
C LEU A 163 -4.88 -4.98 15.45
N ILE A 164 -3.92 -5.31 16.33
CA ILE A 164 -3.26 -6.61 16.33
C ILE A 164 -4.25 -7.71 16.70
N ASN A 165 -5.05 -7.50 17.73
CA ASN A 165 -6.11 -8.43 18.15
C ASN A 165 -7.21 -8.54 17.07
N GLY A 166 -7.41 -7.48 16.28
CA GLY A 166 -8.30 -7.46 15.12
C GLY A 166 -7.77 -8.19 13.87
N GLY A 167 -6.58 -8.81 13.92
CA GLY A 167 -6.05 -9.63 12.84
C GLY A 167 -4.98 -8.96 11.95
N LEU A 168 -4.39 -7.84 12.40
CA LEU A 168 -3.35 -7.14 11.63
C LEU A 168 -2.16 -8.06 11.28
N ARG A 169 -1.77 -9.00 12.14
CA ARG A 169 -0.65 -9.92 11.85
C ARG A 169 -0.91 -10.81 10.66
N GLN A 170 -2.10 -11.38 10.59
CA GLN A 170 -2.54 -12.24 9.51
C GLN A 170 -2.57 -11.44 8.21
N ARG A 171 -3.02 -10.18 8.29
CA ARG A 171 -2.97 -9.24 7.16
C ARG A 171 -1.54 -8.96 6.70
N LEU A 172 -0.61 -8.65 7.62
CA LEU A 172 0.80 -8.42 7.31
C LEU A 172 1.46 -9.65 6.66
N ILE A 173 1.23 -10.86 7.21
CA ILE A 173 1.75 -12.12 6.66
C ILE A 173 1.22 -12.35 5.24
N SER A 174 -0.09 -12.16 5.03
CA SER A 174 -0.71 -12.28 3.71
C SER A 174 -0.09 -11.31 2.71
N LEU A 175 0.05 -10.04 3.07
CA LEU A 175 0.65 -9.02 2.21
C LEU A 175 2.11 -9.34 1.86
N ILE A 176 2.92 -9.80 2.82
CA ILE A 176 4.32 -10.20 2.57
C ILE A 176 4.37 -11.35 1.55
N LYS A 177 3.52 -12.37 1.70
CA LYS A 177 3.42 -13.49 0.75
C LYS A 177 3.00 -13.04 -0.65
N VAL A 178 2.04 -12.13 -0.76
CA VAL A 178 1.59 -11.64 -2.07
C VAL A 178 2.69 -10.81 -2.74
N LEU A 179 3.35 -9.91 -2.01
CA LEU A 179 4.44 -9.08 -2.55
C LEU A 179 5.66 -9.92 -2.96
N LEU A 180 5.91 -11.07 -2.31
CA LEU A 180 6.93 -12.03 -2.76
C LEU A 180 6.64 -12.54 -4.18
N ASN A 181 5.38 -12.89 -4.46
CA ASN A 181 5.02 -13.45 -5.76
C ASN A 181 5.14 -12.43 -6.91
N ASP A 182 4.99 -11.13 -6.65
CA ASP A 182 5.18 -10.07 -7.66
C ASP A 182 6.67 -9.86 -8.03
N LEU A 183 7.61 -10.27 -7.16
CA LEU A 183 9.04 -10.18 -7.42
C LEU A 183 9.57 -11.33 -8.30
N GLY A 184 8.79 -12.40 -8.47
CA GLY A 184 9.14 -13.56 -9.27
C GLY A 184 8.86 -13.32 -10.75
N SER A 185 9.89 -12.97 -11.52
CA SER A 185 9.80 -12.88 -12.97
C SER A 185 9.44 -14.23 -13.61
N GLY A 186 8.27 -14.31 -14.25
CA GLY A 186 8.15 -14.96 -15.57
C GLY A 186 7.94 -16.46 -15.70
N THR A 187 8.01 -17.31 -14.66
CA THR A 187 7.76 -18.75 -14.86
C THR A 187 6.83 -19.36 -13.81
N ASN A 188 5.71 -19.94 -14.28
CA ASN A 188 4.63 -20.64 -13.54
C ASN A 188 3.58 -19.79 -12.81
N VAL A 189 3.09 -18.72 -13.47
CA VAL A 189 1.95 -17.91 -13.00
C VAL A 189 0.63 -18.69 -12.92
N VAL A 190 0.40 -19.66 -13.83
CA VAL A 190 -0.91 -20.35 -13.95
C VAL A 190 -1.21 -21.28 -12.76
N GLY A 191 -0.20 -21.93 -12.17
CA GLY A 191 -0.38 -22.76 -10.97
C GLY A 191 -0.46 -21.94 -9.68
N ARG A 192 0.27 -20.82 -9.60
CA ARG A 192 0.37 -19.97 -8.41
C ARG A 192 -0.83 -19.03 -8.24
N SER A 193 -1.38 -18.50 -9.34
CA SER A 193 -2.61 -17.68 -9.30
C SER A 193 -3.81 -18.46 -8.76
N LYS A 194 -3.89 -19.77 -9.07
CA LYS A 194 -4.94 -20.65 -8.54
C LYS A 194 -4.77 -20.88 -7.03
N LEU A 195 -3.54 -21.08 -6.56
CA LEU A 195 -3.20 -21.17 -5.14
C LEU A 195 -3.51 -19.87 -4.39
N ILE A 196 -3.20 -18.71 -4.97
CA ILE A 196 -3.49 -17.39 -4.38
C ILE A 196 -5.02 -17.19 -4.26
N SER A 197 -5.78 -17.46 -5.32
CA SER A 197 -7.25 -17.36 -5.28
C SER A 197 -7.90 -18.36 -4.30
N VAL A 198 -7.30 -19.54 -4.11
CA VAL A 198 -7.74 -20.55 -3.13
C VAL A 198 -7.38 -20.11 -1.70
N TRP A 199 -6.18 -19.56 -1.47
CA TRP A 199 -5.76 -19.04 -0.17
C TRP A 199 -6.60 -17.84 0.28
N PHE A 200 -6.94 -16.94 -0.63
CA PHE A 200 -7.86 -15.83 -0.37
C PHE A 200 -9.25 -16.34 0.02
N LYS A 201 -9.79 -17.30 -0.74
CA LYS A 201 -11.04 -17.98 -0.40
C LYS A 201 -11.00 -18.75 0.93
N GLU A 202 -9.91 -19.43 1.25
CA GLU A 202 -9.73 -20.20 2.49
C GLU A 202 -9.57 -19.33 3.73
N LEU A 203 -9.00 -18.13 3.58
CA LEU A 203 -8.85 -17.15 4.67
C LEU A 203 -10.02 -16.16 4.76
N ASN A 204 -11.04 -16.29 3.90
CA ASN A 204 -12.14 -15.32 3.76
C ASN A 204 -11.63 -13.88 3.50
N LEU A 205 -10.48 -13.76 2.83
CA LEU A 205 -9.83 -12.50 2.46
C LEU A 205 -9.97 -12.34 0.95
N GLU A 206 -10.34 -11.16 0.45
CA GLU A 206 -10.44 -10.89 -0.99
C GLU A 206 -9.06 -10.53 -1.59
N GLU A 207 -8.85 -10.83 -2.89
CA GLU A 207 -7.61 -10.58 -3.62
C GLU A 207 -7.21 -9.09 -3.50
N PRO A 208 -5.98 -8.79 -3.06
CA PRO A 208 -5.59 -7.41 -2.81
C PRO A 208 -5.25 -6.77 -4.15
N ALA A 209 -5.78 -5.57 -4.40
CA ALA A 209 -5.40 -4.76 -5.54
C ALA A 209 -3.96 -4.23 -5.41
N GLY A 210 -3.31 -4.00 -6.54
CA GLY A 210 -2.09 -3.19 -6.66
C GLY A 210 -0.79 -3.95 -6.95
N PHE A 211 -0.86 -5.24 -7.30
CA PHE A 211 0.32 -6.11 -7.43
C PHE A 211 0.83 -6.27 -8.86
N GLY A 212 0.22 -5.61 -9.83
CA GLY A 212 0.73 -5.59 -11.20
C GLY A 212 0.49 -6.87 -11.98
N GLY A 213 -0.24 -6.78 -13.09
CA GLY A 213 -0.26 -7.84 -14.12
C GLY A 213 1.06 -7.95 -14.92
N PRO A 214 1.25 -9.02 -15.71
CA PRO A 214 2.43 -9.20 -16.56
C PRO A 214 2.60 -8.12 -17.65
N LEU A 215 1.56 -7.31 -17.88
CA LEU A 215 1.54 -6.20 -18.84
C LEU A 215 1.74 -4.84 -18.18
N CYS A 216 2.04 -4.81 -16.88
CA CYS A 216 2.29 -3.59 -16.15
C CYS A 216 3.57 -2.91 -16.58
N GLU A 217 3.53 -1.58 -16.52
CA GLU A 217 4.73 -0.77 -16.68
C GLU A 217 5.81 -1.18 -15.66
N HIS A 218 7.02 -1.41 -16.17
CA HIS A 218 8.19 -1.73 -15.34
C HIS A 218 8.65 -0.53 -14.50
N TYR A 219 8.31 0.67 -14.93
CA TYR A 219 8.71 1.92 -14.29
C TYR A 219 7.50 2.78 -13.96
N VAL A 220 7.54 3.44 -12.80
CA VAL A 220 6.57 4.43 -12.36
C VAL A 220 7.28 5.73 -12.00
N LEU A 221 6.55 6.83 -11.87
CA LEU A 221 7.12 8.10 -11.41
C LEU A 221 6.93 8.23 -9.90
N ASP A 222 7.99 8.54 -9.15
CA ASP A 222 7.83 8.86 -7.73
C ASP A 222 7.17 10.23 -7.52
N SER A 223 6.84 10.56 -6.28
CA SER A 223 6.25 11.85 -5.90
C SER A 223 7.17 13.06 -6.12
N ARG A 224 8.37 12.88 -6.69
CA ARG A 224 9.30 13.94 -7.13
C ARG A 224 9.49 13.91 -8.66
N GLY A 225 8.71 13.10 -9.37
CA GLY A 225 8.78 12.97 -10.82
C GLY A 225 9.98 12.16 -11.30
N ALA A 226 10.67 11.44 -10.41
CA ALA A 226 11.78 10.58 -10.80
C ALA A 226 11.26 9.22 -11.27
N LEU A 227 11.78 8.73 -12.39
CA LEU A 227 11.46 7.39 -12.88
C LEU A 227 12.11 6.33 -11.99
N VAL A 228 11.31 5.43 -11.45
CA VAL A 228 11.75 4.36 -10.54
C VAL A 228 11.20 3.02 -10.98
N GLU A 229 11.99 1.96 -10.76
CA GLU A 229 11.56 0.60 -11.06
C GLU A 229 10.45 0.16 -10.10
N ARG A 230 9.35 -0.34 -10.64
CA ARG A 230 8.19 -0.82 -9.86
C ARG A 230 8.60 -1.90 -8.86
N GLN A 231 9.50 -2.80 -9.26
CA GLN A 231 10.02 -3.86 -8.41
C GLN A 231 10.74 -3.33 -7.17
N ALA A 232 11.55 -2.27 -7.31
CA ALA A 232 12.22 -1.63 -6.19
C ALA A 232 11.23 -1.00 -5.20
N VAL A 233 10.13 -0.42 -5.70
CA VAL A 233 9.05 0.14 -4.87
C VAL A 233 8.35 -0.95 -4.05
N VAL A 234 7.98 -2.05 -4.70
CA VAL A 234 7.35 -3.23 -4.07
C VAL A 234 8.27 -3.91 -3.05
N CYS A 235 9.56 -4.07 -3.39
CA CYS A 235 10.58 -4.56 -2.46
C CYS A 235 10.65 -3.73 -1.17
N ARG A 236 10.54 -2.41 -1.30
CA ARG A 236 10.55 -1.49 -0.16
C ARG A 236 9.28 -1.62 0.68
N GLU A 237 8.10 -1.72 0.08
CA GLU A 237 6.85 -2.00 0.82
C GLU A 237 6.98 -3.29 1.63
N ARG A 238 7.48 -4.36 1.02
CA ARG A 238 7.69 -5.65 1.68
C ARG A 238 8.63 -5.55 2.88
N LEU A 239 9.73 -4.80 2.75
CA LEU A 239 10.68 -4.58 3.84
C LEU A 239 10.00 -3.90 5.05
N ILE A 240 9.23 -2.83 4.79
CA ILE A 240 8.56 -2.09 5.87
C ILE A 240 7.48 -2.96 6.52
N LEU A 241 6.71 -3.73 5.74
CA LEU A 241 5.73 -4.70 6.27
C LEU A 241 6.40 -5.77 7.14
N GLY A 242 7.58 -6.26 6.74
CA GLY A 242 8.39 -7.16 7.57
C GLY A 242 8.78 -6.54 8.91
N HIS A 243 9.21 -5.28 8.92
CA HIS A 243 9.46 -4.55 10.16
C HIS A 243 8.19 -4.40 11.01
N CYS A 244 7.04 -4.08 10.40
CA CYS A 244 5.77 -3.99 11.11
C CYS A 244 5.41 -5.33 11.76
N LEU A 245 5.61 -6.45 11.06
CA LEU A 245 5.34 -7.78 11.61
C LEU A 245 6.21 -8.07 12.83
N VAL A 246 7.52 -7.81 12.76
CA VAL A 246 8.45 -8.00 13.89
C VAL A 246 8.08 -7.11 15.07
N LEU A 247 7.85 -5.81 14.85
CA LEU A 247 7.47 -4.90 15.93
C LEU A 247 6.13 -5.27 16.56
N SER A 248 5.17 -5.80 15.78
CA SER A 248 3.89 -6.25 16.32
C SER A 248 4.03 -7.34 17.39
N VAL A 249 5.07 -8.18 17.31
CA VAL A 249 5.38 -9.23 18.31
C VAL A 249 5.81 -8.64 19.65
N LEU A 250 6.38 -7.45 19.61
CA LEU A 250 6.87 -6.74 20.79
C LEU A 250 5.76 -5.93 21.48
N VAL A 251 4.68 -5.59 20.76
CA VAL A 251 3.50 -4.93 21.33
C VAL A 251 2.55 -5.93 22.00
N VAL A 252 2.14 -6.97 21.27
CA VAL A 252 1.26 -8.04 21.81
C VAL A 252 2.02 -9.35 21.78
N ARG A 253 1.84 -10.23 22.78
CA ARG A 253 2.47 -11.56 22.73
C ARG A 253 1.96 -12.37 21.53
N THR A 254 2.82 -13.12 20.85
CA THR A 254 2.43 -14.02 19.75
C THR A 254 1.73 -15.27 20.24
N SER A 255 0.65 -15.66 19.56
CA SER A 255 0.03 -16.97 19.75
C SER A 255 0.84 -18.09 19.06
N PRO A 256 0.69 -19.36 19.47
CA PRO A 256 1.31 -20.49 18.75
C PRO A 256 0.91 -20.54 17.26
N LYS A 257 -0.30 -20.09 16.93
CA LYS A 257 -0.77 -19.97 15.54
C LYS A 257 0.03 -18.92 14.78
N ASP A 258 0.20 -17.72 15.34
CA ASP A 258 0.98 -16.65 14.70
C ASP A 258 2.42 -17.10 14.43
N VAL A 259 3.05 -17.77 15.40
CA VAL A 259 4.43 -18.28 15.24
C VAL A 259 4.51 -19.28 14.09
N LYS A 260 3.54 -20.20 13.98
CA LYS A 260 3.47 -21.17 12.88
C LYS A 260 3.29 -20.47 11.54
N ASP A 261 2.40 -19.48 11.46
CA ASP A 261 2.10 -18.76 10.22
C ASP A 261 3.30 -17.92 9.75
N ILE A 262 3.99 -17.25 10.68
CA ILE A 262 5.24 -16.51 10.42
C ILE A 262 6.33 -17.47 9.94
N PHE A 263 6.52 -18.59 10.62
CA PHE A 263 7.51 -19.61 10.22
C PHE A 263 7.24 -20.13 8.80
N ASN A 264 5.98 -20.48 8.49
CA ASN A 264 5.61 -20.94 7.16
C ASN A 264 5.88 -19.85 6.10
N CYS A 265 5.55 -18.60 6.39
CA CYS A 265 5.85 -17.48 5.49
C CYS A 265 7.35 -17.35 5.20
N LEU A 266 8.20 -17.40 6.23
CA LEU A 266 9.66 -17.33 6.06
C LEU A 266 10.21 -18.54 5.30
N LYS A 267 9.69 -19.75 5.58
CA LYS A 267 10.07 -20.97 4.87
C LYS A 267 9.73 -20.88 3.38
N ASP A 268 8.52 -20.42 3.05
CA ASP A 268 8.09 -20.22 1.66
C ASP A 268 8.99 -19.19 0.95
N SER A 269 9.39 -18.14 1.67
CA SER A 269 10.29 -17.08 1.15
C SER A 269 11.72 -17.57 0.91
N ALA A 270 12.24 -18.44 1.77
CA ALA A 270 13.61 -18.98 1.66
C ALA A 270 13.74 -20.07 0.59
N ALA A 271 12.63 -20.66 0.15
CA ALA A 271 12.60 -21.67 -0.90
C ALA A 271 12.68 -21.09 -2.33
N GLU A 272 12.65 -19.75 -2.48
CA GLU A 272 12.90 -19.09 -3.76
C GLU A 272 14.42 -18.98 -4.01
N PRO A 273 14.98 -19.64 -5.03
CA PRO A 273 16.37 -19.44 -5.38
C PRO A 273 16.56 -18.01 -5.90
N MET A 274 17.59 -17.33 -5.36
CA MET A 274 18.10 -16.05 -5.88
C MET A 274 18.72 -16.26 -7.27
N GLU A 275 17.92 -16.52 -8.30
CA GLU A 275 18.35 -16.41 -9.69
C GLU A 275 18.35 -14.94 -10.08
N GLY A 276 19.46 -14.25 -9.84
CA GLY A 276 19.53 -12.82 -10.15
C GLY A 276 20.80 -12.07 -9.74
N THR A 277 21.96 -12.73 -9.62
CA THR A 277 23.23 -12.01 -9.80
C THR A 277 23.62 -12.14 -11.27
N ASN A 278 23.07 -11.26 -12.11
CA ASN A 278 23.62 -11.01 -13.43
C ASN A 278 25.04 -10.48 -13.25
N THR A 279 26.03 -11.38 -13.28
CA THR A 279 27.40 -11.02 -13.58
C THR A 279 27.39 -10.30 -14.92
N LEU A 280 27.59 -8.98 -14.89
CA LEU A 280 27.95 -8.18 -16.04
C LEU A 280 29.18 -8.83 -16.69
N LYS A 281 28.96 -9.61 -17.75
CA LYS A 281 30.03 -9.98 -18.67
C LYS A 281 30.39 -8.71 -19.43
N HIS A 282 31.41 -8.01 -18.96
CA HIS A 282 32.15 -7.07 -19.79
C HIS A 282 32.68 -7.83 -21.00
N GLN A 283 32.14 -7.55 -22.18
CA GLN A 283 32.77 -7.92 -23.44
C GLN A 283 33.99 -7.00 -23.62
N ALA A 284 35.16 -7.63 -23.77
CA ALA A 284 36.33 -7.06 -24.41
C ALA A 284 36.24 -7.29 -25.92
#